data_AF-A0A522R346-F1
#
_entry.id   AF-A0A522R346-F1
#
_cell.length_a   1.000
_cell.length_b   1.000
_cell.length_c   1.000
_cell.angle_alpha   90.00
_cell.angle_beta   90.00
_cell.angle_gamma   90.00
#
_symmetry.space_group_name_H-M   'P 1'
#
loop_
_entity.id
_entity.type
_entity.pdbx_description
1 polymer ?
#
loop_
_entity_poly.entity_id
_entity_poly.type
_entity_poly.pdbx_seq_one_letter_code
_entity_poly.pdbx_strand_id
1 'polypeptide(L)'
;MRHQSHRTMSVAQRRVTVCNRGQPAAPGIDKGQISRMAAADSGRCSRHLTAMTDSRRLSPFTDLAAVEAWDAWFRWREQADLRDFSIEDTWGRVAGALVAAEAPDEASLWKSRLIEAFASWRLLPDEHLLASAGTNAAGWPGHALSASLNAAAFVIATCDIQTRIDHVAVMACAQLAVRMLDNALRITGAAVPHLRIGIVGMADALLLLGLDYDSDRGRRESGAFVAALCEGCLRGNILLAHERGASRADIREALARASRRNFDPELLRDAECHGLRHASLTAVTSQPRLALLANDVADAVDPLLGENHAHVIAAADGQCTVCSSGYALNILRAQGGDPDDTPGMLANLPWTAQIAMRAALQPWMDEPITYPLLATNDLGDSQRLEARKLAAAHGLCEPVWRAAARSQRA
;
A
#
# COMPACT_ATOMS: atom_id res chain seq x y z
N MET A 1 -45.89 -11.40 -61.56
CA MET A 1 -45.35 -12.20 -62.68
C MET A 1 -43.89 -11.80 -62.89
N ARG A 2 -42.95 -12.68 -62.53
CA ARG A 2 -41.52 -12.54 -62.84
C ARG A 2 -41.29 -13.09 -64.24
N HIS A 3 -40.51 -12.40 -65.06
CA HIS A 3 -39.87 -12.97 -66.24
C HIS A 3 -38.48 -12.38 -66.41
N GLN A 4 -37.62 -13.20 -67.02
CA GLN A 4 -36.26 -12.97 -67.54
C GLN A 4 -35.12 -13.20 -66.54
N SER A 5 -34.07 -13.97 -66.84
CA SER A 5 -33.70 -14.77 -68.01
C SER A 5 -32.60 -15.78 -67.62
N HIS A 6 -32.63 -16.98 -68.20
CA HIS A 6 -31.55 -17.98 -68.15
C HIS A 6 -30.67 -17.90 -69.39
N ARG A 7 -29.34 -18.14 -69.24
CA ARG A 7 -28.40 -18.91 -70.12
C ARG A 7 -26.96 -18.36 -70.00
N THR A 8 -25.85 -19.10 -70.05
CA THR A 8 -25.46 -20.50 -69.80
C THR A 8 -23.92 -20.52 -69.73
N MET A 9 -23.32 -21.43 -68.95
CA MET A 9 -21.98 -22.08 -69.11
C MET A 9 -20.71 -21.20 -68.98
N SER A 10 -19.53 -21.63 -68.52
CA SER A 10 -18.93 -22.90 -68.06
C SER A 10 -17.57 -22.57 -67.41
N VAL A 11 -17.26 -23.28 -66.31
CA VAL A 11 -15.95 -23.73 -65.78
C VAL A 11 -14.64 -22.99 -66.15
N ALA A 12 -13.95 -22.47 -65.13
CA ALA A 12 -12.49 -22.64 -64.94
C ALA A 12 -12.10 -22.44 -63.47
N GLN A 13 -11.57 -23.49 -62.85
CA GLN A 13 -11.00 -23.48 -61.51
C GLN A 13 -9.74 -22.60 -61.44
N ARG A 14 -9.64 -21.73 -60.45
CA ARG A 14 -8.36 -21.24 -59.92
C ARG A 14 -8.34 -21.38 -58.40
N ARG A 15 -7.54 -22.34 -57.94
CA ARG A 15 -7.06 -22.45 -56.56
C ARG A 15 -6.29 -21.18 -56.21
N VAL A 16 -6.68 -20.49 -55.14
CA VAL A 16 -5.81 -19.57 -54.42
C VAL A 16 -5.56 -20.18 -53.05
N THR A 17 -4.34 -20.68 -52.87
CA THR A 17 -3.81 -21.22 -51.63
C THR A 17 -3.57 -20.04 -50.68
N VAL A 18 -4.36 -19.93 -49.62
CA VAL A 18 -4.07 -19.03 -48.49
C VAL A 18 -3.01 -19.71 -47.64
N CYS A 19 -1.76 -19.26 -47.75
CA CYS A 19 -0.69 -19.65 -46.85
C CYS A 19 -0.94 -19.02 -45.48
N ASN A 20 -1.49 -19.84 -44.59
CA ASN A 20 -1.56 -19.62 -43.16
C ASN A 20 -0.12 -19.66 -42.60
N ARG A 21 0.43 -18.51 -42.17
CA ARG A 21 1.59 -18.46 -41.29
C ARG A 21 1.15 -17.85 -39.97
N GLY A 22 0.95 -18.74 -39.00
CA GLY A 22 0.65 -18.38 -37.63
C GLY A 22 1.79 -17.62 -36.98
N GLN A 23 1.44 -16.56 -36.27
CA GLN A 23 2.18 -16.05 -35.12
C GLN A 23 1.29 -16.27 -33.90
N PRO A 24 1.83 -16.75 -32.76
CA PRO A 24 1.02 -16.90 -31.56
C PRO A 24 0.65 -15.52 -31.04
N ALA A 25 -0.66 -15.28 -30.85
CA ALA A 25 -1.16 -14.15 -30.10
C ALA A 25 -0.66 -14.27 -28.65
N ALA A 26 0.13 -13.30 -28.20
CA ALA A 26 0.41 -13.11 -26.78
C ALA A 26 -0.86 -12.55 -26.10
N PRO A 27 -1.19 -12.96 -24.86
CA PRO A 27 -2.46 -12.64 -24.27
C PRO A 27 -2.45 -11.18 -23.77
N GLY A 28 -3.24 -10.32 -24.42
CA GLY A 28 -3.74 -9.10 -23.78
C GLY A 28 -4.63 -9.47 -22.59
N ILE A 29 -4.77 -8.54 -21.63
CA ILE A 29 -5.43 -8.69 -20.33
C ILE A 29 -6.63 -9.66 -20.39
N ASP A 30 -6.40 -10.90 -19.97
CA ASP A 30 -7.45 -11.90 -19.79
C ASP A 30 -8.00 -11.75 -18.36
N LYS A 31 -9.31 -11.52 -18.23
CA LYS A 31 -10.01 -11.53 -16.93
C LYS A 31 -9.73 -12.82 -16.14
N GLY A 32 -9.35 -13.91 -16.80
CA GLY A 32 -8.94 -15.18 -16.21
C GLY A 32 -7.51 -15.25 -15.62
N GLN A 33 -6.59 -14.33 -15.96
CA GLN A 33 -5.22 -14.33 -15.38
C GLN A 33 -5.22 -13.87 -13.91
N ILE A 34 -6.16 -13.03 -13.51
CA ILE A 34 -6.36 -12.59 -12.12
C ILE A 34 -6.72 -13.78 -11.21
N SER A 35 -7.48 -14.75 -11.73
CA SER A 35 -7.85 -15.97 -11.00
C SER A 35 -6.73 -17.03 -10.99
N ARG A 36 -5.82 -17.04 -11.97
CA ARG A 36 -4.71 -18.01 -12.04
C ARG A 36 -3.46 -17.57 -11.28
N MET A 37 -3.20 -16.27 -11.13
CA MET A 37 -2.12 -15.78 -10.27
C MET A 37 -2.40 -16.03 -8.78
N ALA A 38 -3.67 -16.09 -8.37
CA ALA A 38 -4.08 -16.47 -7.02
C ALA A 38 -4.08 -18.00 -6.77
N ALA A 39 -4.02 -18.83 -7.81
CA ALA A 39 -4.11 -20.29 -7.72
C ALA A 39 -2.78 -21.03 -7.99
N ALA A 40 -1.71 -20.32 -8.34
CA ALA A 40 -0.41 -20.92 -8.65
C ALA A 40 0.48 -21.24 -7.43
N ASP A 41 -0.02 -21.04 -6.20
CA ASP A 41 0.77 -21.21 -4.97
C ASP A 41 0.40 -22.45 -4.13
N SER A 42 -0.14 -23.50 -4.76
CA SER A 42 -0.44 -24.76 -4.07
C SER A 42 0.76 -25.71 -3.91
N GLY A 43 2.00 -25.20 -4.01
CA GLY A 43 3.19 -26.07 -4.00
C GLY A 43 4.49 -25.51 -3.41
N ARG A 44 4.52 -24.29 -2.84
CA ARG A 44 5.74 -23.75 -2.23
C ARG A 44 5.56 -23.48 -0.74
N CYS A 45 6.45 -24.09 0.04
CA CYS A 45 6.62 -23.88 1.48
C CYS A 45 7.07 -22.42 1.71
N SER A 46 6.10 -21.51 1.80
CA SER A 46 6.30 -20.11 2.17
C SER A 46 5.54 -19.86 3.47
N ARG A 47 6.22 -19.37 4.51
CA ARG A 47 5.59 -19.04 5.80
C ARG A 47 5.79 -17.54 6.02
N HIS A 48 4.70 -16.83 6.33
CA HIS A 48 4.83 -15.46 6.84
C HIS A 48 5.56 -15.51 8.17
N LEU A 49 6.45 -14.56 8.45
CA LEU A 49 7.15 -14.49 9.74
C LEU A 49 6.15 -14.38 10.90
N THR A 50 4.99 -13.76 10.67
CA THR A 50 3.85 -13.73 11.61
C THR A 50 3.24 -15.11 11.87
N ALA A 51 3.33 -16.05 10.93
CA ALA A 51 2.91 -17.44 11.13
C ALA A 51 3.89 -18.25 11.99
N MET A 52 5.07 -17.72 12.33
CA MET A 52 5.93 -18.30 13.36
C MET A 52 5.42 -17.99 14.78
N THR A 53 4.52 -17.02 14.94
CA THR A 53 3.93 -16.64 16.22
C THR A 53 2.53 -17.25 16.38
N ASP A 54 2.51 -18.56 16.64
CA ASP A 54 1.43 -19.38 17.19
C ASP A 54 0.02 -19.19 16.58
N SER A 55 -0.42 -20.17 15.79
CA SER A 55 -1.79 -20.37 15.29
C SER A 55 -2.88 -20.46 16.38
N ARG A 56 -2.54 -20.24 17.65
CA ARG A 56 -3.44 -20.09 18.80
C ARG A 56 -3.75 -18.63 19.17
N ARG A 57 -3.19 -17.63 18.49
CA ARG A 57 -3.52 -16.22 18.76
C ARG A 57 -4.96 -15.93 18.32
N LEU A 58 -5.80 -15.58 19.29
CA LEU A 58 -7.19 -15.16 19.09
C LEU A 58 -7.31 -13.74 18.54
N SER A 59 -6.23 -12.96 18.56
CA SER A 59 -6.19 -11.54 18.13
C SER A 59 -5.01 -11.30 17.19
N PRO A 60 -5.18 -10.47 16.14
CA PRO A 60 -4.11 -10.09 15.23
C PRO A 60 -3.18 -9.02 15.82
N PHE A 61 -3.46 -8.54 17.04
CA PHE A 61 -2.59 -7.61 17.75
C PHE A 61 -1.44 -8.33 18.47
N THR A 62 -0.23 -7.81 18.27
CA THR A 62 0.99 -8.23 18.98
C THR A 62 1.49 -7.18 19.96
N ASP A 63 0.91 -5.97 19.94
CA ASP A 63 1.28 -4.85 20.79
C ASP A 63 0.06 -4.27 21.52
N LEU A 64 0.20 -3.95 22.82
CA LEU A 64 -0.88 -3.37 23.62
C LEU A 64 -1.25 -1.96 23.16
N ALA A 65 -0.27 -1.13 22.76
CA ALA A 65 -0.52 0.23 22.30
C ALA A 65 -1.41 0.23 21.05
N ALA A 66 -1.30 -0.79 20.20
CA ALA A 66 -2.17 -0.98 19.03
C ALA A 66 -3.62 -1.32 19.42
N VAL A 67 -3.82 -2.13 20.47
CA VAL A 67 -5.16 -2.45 21.00
C VAL A 67 -5.82 -1.20 21.56
N GLU A 68 -5.10 -0.43 22.37
CA GLU A 68 -5.57 0.83 22.97
C GLU A 68 -5.88 1.87 21.88
N ALA A 69 -5.03 1.97 20.85
CA ALA A 69 -5.24 2.84 19.71
C ALA A 69 -6.49 2.45 18.91
N TRP A 70 -6.70 1.15 18.66
CA TRP A 70 -7.91 0.67 18.00
C TRP A 70 -9.16 1.02 18.81
N ASP A 71 -9.16 0.71 20.12
CA ASP A 71 -10.32 0.98 20.99
C ASP A 71 -10.66 2.47 21.04
N ALA A 72 -9.63 3.32 21.14
CA ALA A 72 -9.79 4.77 21.25
C ALA A 72 -10.27 5.43 19.94
N TRP A 73 -9.80 4.95 18.78
CA TRP A 73 -9.91 5.70 17.53
C TRP A 73 -10.82 5.09 16.49
N PHE A 74 -10.96 3.77 16.47
CA PHE A 74 -11.51 3.04 15.32
C PHE A 74 -12.63 2.07 15.70
N ARG A 75 -12.72 1.68 16.97
CA ARG A 75 -13.77 0.80 17.47
C ARG A 75 -15.11 1.52 17.50
N TRP A 76 -16.06 1.04 16.71
CA TRP A 76 -17.36 1.71 16.61
C TRP A 76 -18.22 1.49 17.85
N ARG A 77 -18.72 2.61 18.38
CA ARG A 77 -19.73 2.69 19.44
C ARG A 77 -20.90 3.51 18.95
N GLU A 78 -22.12 3.06 19.24
CA GLU A 78 -23.32 3.84 19.05
C GLU A 78 -23.80 4.32 20.42
N GLN A 79 -23.58 5.61 20.72
CA GLN A 79 -23.74 6.14 22.07
C GLN A 79 -22.82 5.38 23.05
N ALA A 80 -23.40 4.68 24.04
CA ALA A 80 -22.67 3.83 24.97
C ALA A 80 -22.57 2.36 24.50
N ASP A 81 -23.33 1.98 23.46
CA ASP A 81 -23.41 0.59 23.01
C ASP A 81 -22.24 0.24 22.09
N LEU A 82 -21.53 -0.81 22.45
CA LEU A 82 -20.46 -1.35 21.62
C LEU A 82 -21.04 -2.08 20.41
N ARG A 83 -20.56 -1.71 19.21
CA ARG A 83 -20.96 -2.33 17.95
C ARG A 83 -19.86 -3.23 17.37
N ASP A 84 -18.61 -2.77 17.39
CA ASP A 84 -17.47 -3.58 16.98
C ASP A 84 -16.87 -4.31 18.20
N PHE A 85 -17.18 -5.59 18.39
CA PHE A 85 -16.66 -6.35 19.52
C PHE A 85 -15.20 -6.73 19.35
N SER A 86 -14.76 -6.96 18.11
CA SER A 86 -13.37 -7.19 17.75
C SER A 86 -12.92 -6.35 16.54
N ILE A 87 -11.62 -6.36 16.25
CA ILE A 87 -11.07 -5.71 15.06
C ILE A 87 -11.59 -6.37 13.78
N GLU A 88 -11.92 -7.65 13.80
CA GLU A 88 -12.57 -8.36 12.69
C GLU A 88 -13.97 -7.79 12.39
N ASP A 89 -14.72 -7.35 13.40
CA ASP A 89 -16.00 -6.66 13.20
C ASP A 89 -15.77 -5.32 12.48
N THR A 90 -14.75 -4.57 12.89
CA THR A 90 -14.32 -3.34 12.21
C THR A 90 -13.98 -3.62 10.74
N TRP A 91 -13.19 -4.67 10.45
CA TRP A 91 -12.87 -5.06 9.07
C TRP A 91 -14.11 -5.45 8.27
N GLY A 92 -14.99 -6.26 8.85
CA GLY A 92 -16.22 -6.71 8.21
C GLY A 92 -17.17 -5.55 7.88
N ARG A 93 -17.28 -4.58 8.79
CA ARG A 93 -18.05 -3.34 8.64
C ARG A 93 -17.49 -2.47 7.52
N VAL A 94 -16.20 -2.11 7.59
CA VAL A 94 -15.55 -1.22 6.63
C VAL A 94 -15.56 -1.83 5.23
N ALA A 95 -15.16 -3.11 5.09
CA ALA A 95 -15.21 -3.80 3.80
C ALA A 95 -16.64 -3.90 3.26
N GLY A 96 -17.61 -4.20 4.13
CA GLY A 96 -19.04 -4.26 3.76
C GLY A 96 -19.57 -2.94 3.21
N ALA A 97 -19.19 -1.82 3.83
CA ALA A 97 -19.58 -0.50 3.35
C ALA A 97 -18.94 -0.16 2.00
N LEU A 98 -17.65 -0.46 1.82
CA LEU A 98 -16.91 -0.15 0.61
C LEU A 98 -17.41 -0.95 -0.61
N VAL A 99 -17.81 -2.22 -0.43
CA VAL A 99 -18.33 -3.02 -1.56
C VAL A 99 -19.75 -2.66 -1.98
N ALA A 100 -20.42 -1.73 -1.30
CA ALA A 100 -21.73 -1.23 -1.74
C ALA A 100 -21.67 -0.52 -3.11
N ALA A 101 -20.48 -0.10 -3.55
CA ALA A 101 -20.24 0.44 -4.89
C ALA A 101 -20.07 -0.63 -5.99
N GLU A 102 -19.91 -1.90 -5.62
CA GLU A 102 -19.70 -3.02 -6.54
C GLU A 102 -21.03 -3.57 -7.05
N ALA A 103 -20.96 -4.35 -8.14
CA ALA A 103 -22.10 -5.12 -8.61
C ALA A 103 -22.50 -6.19 -7.56
N PRO A 104 -23.81 -6.48 -7.35
CA PRO A 104 -24.26 -7.40 -6.31
C PRO A 104 -23.65 -8.81 -6.38
N ASP A 105 -23.34 -9.30 -7.58
CA ASP A 105 -22.73 -10.61 -7.84
C ASP A 105 -21.21 -10.64 -7.55
N GLU A 106 -20.54 -9.50 -7.63
CA GLU A 106 -19.10 -9.37 -7.33
C GLU A 106 -18.82 -8.92 -5.89
N ALA A 107 -19.80 -8.33 -5.21
CA ALA A 107 -19.64 -7.71 -3.88
C ALA A 107 -19.04 -8.67 -2.84
N SER A 108 -19.47 -9.94 -2.81
CA SER A 108 -18.94 -10.95 -1.90
C SER A 108 -17.45 -11.25 -2.15
N LEU A 109 -17.04 -11.35 -3.41
CA LEU A 109 -15.64 -11.59 -3.78
C LEU A 109 -14.74 -10.44 -3.31
N TRP A 110 -15.14 -9.20 -3.61
CA TRP A 110 -14.37 -8.03 -3.22
C TRP A 110 -14.34 -7.84 -1.70
N LYS A 111 -15.44 -8.15 -1.00
CA LYS A 111 -15.51 -8.08 0.46
C LYS A 111 -14.51 -9.04 1.09
N SER A 112 -14.46 -10.28 0.63
CA SER A 112 -13.49 -11.26 1.11
C SER A 112 -12.03 -10.81 0.89
N ARG A 113 -11.72 -10.28 -0.30
CA ARG A 113 -10.37 -9.76 -0.61
C ARG A 113 -9.95 -8.59 0.30
N LEU A 114 -10.87 -7.66 0.55
CA LEU A 114 -10.61 -6.53 1.46
C LEU A 114 -10.41 -7.00 2.89
N ILE A 115 -11.29 -7.87 3.40
CA ILE A 115 -11.15 -8.43 4.75
C ILE A 115 -9.81 -9.14 4.90
N GLU A 116 -9.40 -9.96 3.93
CA GLU A 116 -8.10 -10.64 3.96
C GLU A 116 -6.93 -9.65 4.01
N ALA A 117 -6.95 -8.61 3.17
CA ALA A 117 -5.90 -7.59 3.14
C ALA A 117 -5.83 -6.77 4.43
N PHE A 118 -6.97 -6.46 5.05
CA PHE A 118 -7.03 -5.74 6.33
C PHE A 118 -6.58 -6.63 7.49
N ALA A 119 -7.10 -7.86 7.58
CA ALA A 119 -6.81 -8.80 8.65
C ALA A 119 -5.34 -9.27 8.65
N SER A 120 -4.67 -9.24 7.49
CA SER A 120 -3.23 -9.50 7.36
C SER A 120 -2.36 -8.27 7.57
N TRP A 121 -2.94 -7.11 7.94
CA TRP A 121 -2.28 -5.81 8.07
C TRP A 121 -1.62 -5.28 6.79
N ARG A 122 -1.83 -5.94 5.63
CA ARG A 122 -1.20 -5.57 4.36
C ARG A 122 -1.74 -4.26 3.79
N LEU A 123 -3.03 -4.00 3.99
CA LEU A 123 -3.71 -2.79 3.52
C LEU A 123 -4.37 -2.07 4.68
N LEU A 124 -4.06 -0.78 4.85
CA LEU A 124 -4.68 0.10 5.84
C LEU A 124 -5.49 1.17 5.09
N PRO A 125 -6.83 1.20 5.23
CA PRO A 125 -7.63 2.30 4.71
C PRO A 125 -7.39 3.59 5.50
N ASP A 126 -7.72 4.72 4.88
CA ASP A 126 -7.74 6.04 5.52
C ASP A 126 -8.35 6.01 6.93
N GLU A 127 -7.77 6.78 7.87
CA GLU A 127 -8.24 6.79 9.26
C GLU A 127 -9.73 7.19 9.39
N HIS A 128 -10.22 8.07 8.52
CA HIS A 128 -11.62 8.47 8.52
C HIS A 128 -12.51 7.37 7.95
N LEU A 129 -12.08 6.68 6.89
CA LEU A 129 -12.81 5.52 6.36
C LEU A 129 -12.89 4.42 7.41
N LEU A 130 -11.77 4.13 8.06
CA LEU A 130 -11.70 3.11 9.11
C LEU A 130 -12.66 3.42 10.27
N ALA A 131 -12.65 4.66 10.75
CA ALA A 131 -13.50 5.11 11.85
C ALA A 131 -15.00 5.20 11.50
N SER A 132 -15.36 5.50 10.25
CA SER A 132 -16.74 5.91 9.91
C SER A 132 -17.47 5.02 8.90
N ALA A 133 -16.78 4.21 8.08
CA ALA A 133 -17.44 3.44 7.04
C ALA A 133 -18.39 2.39 7.63
N GLY A 134 -19.64 2.35 7.16
CA GLY A 134 -20.66 1.44 7.68
C GLY A 134 -21.20 1.80 9.07
N THR A 135 -20.92 3.00 9.57
CA THR A 135 -21.50 3.56 10.80
C THR A 135 -22.60 4.57 10.47
N ASN A 136 -23.25 5.11 11.51
CA ASN A 136 -24.21 6.20 11.39
C ASN A 136 -23.56 7.60 11.34
N ALA A 137 -22.22 7.70 11.34
CA ALA A 137 -21.51 8.97 11.26
C ALA A 137 -21.66 9.62 9.86
N ALA A 138 -21.86 10.93 9.83
CA ALA A 138 -22.06 11.67 8.59
C ALA A 138 -20.73 11.88 7.83
N GLY A 139 -20.71 11.43 6.57
CA GLY A 139 -19.77 11.85 5.52
C GLY A 139 -18.35 11.27 5.64
N TRP A 140 -17.95 10.46 4.65
CA TRP A 140 -16.52 10.21 4.44
C TRP A 140 -15.91 11.47 3.81
N PRO A 141 -14.66 11.82 4.14
CA PRO A 141 -14.07 13.05 3.65
C PRO A 141 -14.14 13.13 2.12
N GLY A 142 -14.69 14.24 1.61
CA GLY A 142 -14.73 14.54 0.17
C GLY A 142 -13.41 15.06 -0.40
N HIS A 143 -12.30 14.93 0.35
CA HIS A 143 -10.96 15.25 -0.10
C HIS A 143 -10.21 14.00 -0.59
N ALA A 144 -8.95 14.15 -0.98
CA ALA A 144 -8.12 13.02 -1.41
C ALA A 144 -8.10 11.96 -0.30
N LEU A 145 -8.61 10.76 -0.62
CA LEU A 145 -8.60 9.62 0.26
C LEU A 145 -7.25 8.92 0.19
N SER A 146 -6.81 8.40 1.34
CA SER A 146 -5.52 7.72 1.45
C SER A 146 -5.66 6.24 1.77
N ALA A 147 -4.63 5.48 1.42
CA ALA A 147 -4.44 4.11 1.89
C ALA A 147 -2.95 3.86 2.06
N SER A 148 -2.57 2.98 2.97
CA SER A 148 -1.17 2.61 3.19
C SER A 148 -0.97 1.11 3.09
N LEU A 149 0.08 0.70 2.38
CA LEU A 149 0.57 -0.67 2.44
C LEU A 149 1.59 -0.79 3.57
N ASN A 150 1.42 -1.78 4.45
CA ASN A 150 2.40 -2.06 5.50
C ASN A 150 3.53 -2.91 4.92
N ALA A 151 4.71 -2.33 4.70
CA ALA A 151 5.83 -3.03 4.08
C ALA A 151 6.27 -4.28 4.86
N ALA A 152 6.19 -4.25 6.19
CA ALA A 152 6.56 -5.38 7.04
C ALA A 152 5.64 -6.60 6.86
N ALA A 153 4.37 -6.38 6.49
CA ALA A 153 3.39 -7.44 6.25
C ALA A 153 3.63 -8.22 4.94
N PHE A 154 4.57 -7.76 4.10
CA PHE A 154 4.98 -8.45 2.87
C PHE A 154 6.32 -9.17 2.99
N VAL A 155 6.96 -9.13 4.16
CA VAL A 155 8.20 -9.90 4.41
C VAL A 155 7.83 -11.36 4.68
N ILE A 156 8.35 -12.24 3.82
CA ILE A 156 8.14 -13.69 3.88
C ILE A 156 9.46 -14.41 4.15
N ALA A 157 9.41 -15.52 4.87
CA ALA A 157 10.52 -16.45 5.02
C ALA A 157 10.25 -17.71 4.20
N THR A 158 11.11 -18.03 3.24
CA THR A 158 11.05 -19.32 2.54
C THR A 158 11.75 -20.42 3.32
N CYS A 159 11.39 -21.67 3.03
CA CYS A 159 11.93 -22.84 3.72
C CYS A 159 13.45 -23.06 3.52
N ASP A 160 14.11 -22.21 2.73
CA ASP A 160 15.57 -22.10 2.55
C ASP A 160 16.21 -20.93 3.34
N ILE A 161 15.50 -20.34 4.32
CA ILE A 161 15.96 -19.30 5.27
C ILE A 161 16.14 -17.91 4.65
N GLN A 162 15.94 -17.71 3.35
CA GLN A 162 15.99 -16.36 2.77
C GLN A 162 14.72 -15.56 3.05
N THR A 163 14.85 -14.51 3.88
CA THR A 163 13.81 -13.49 4.03
C THR A 163 13.81 -12.56 2.83
N ARG A 164 12.63 -12.28 2.29
CA ARG A 164 12.44 -11.35 1.17
C ARG A 164 11.08 -10.68 1.22
N ILE A 165 10.92 -9.62 0.45
CA ILE A 165 9.61 -9.01 0.18
C ILE A 165 8.91 -9.77 -0.94
N ASP A 166 7.63 -10.09 -0.74
CA ASP A 166 6.77 -10.59 -1.81
C ASP A 166 6.24 -9.44 -2.68
N HIS A 167 7.06 -9.01 -3.64
CA HIS A 167 6.72 -7.91 -4.57
C HIS A 167 5.47 -8.21 -5.43
N VAL A 168 5.13 -9.48 -5.65
CA VAL A 168 3.90 -9.87 -6.37
C VAL A 168 2.68 -9.58 -5.51
N ALA A 169 2.74 -9.94 -4.22
CA ALA A 169 1.69 -9.60 -3.27
C ALA A 169 1.56 -8.08 -3.06
N VAL A 170 2.68 -7.33 -3.06
CA VAL A 170 2.67 -5.86 -3.02
C VAL A 170 1.88 -5.28 -4.21
N MET A 171 2.19 -5.71 -5.43
CA MET A 171 1.47 -5.28 -6.64
C MET A 171 -0.03 -5.59 -6.56
N ALA A 172 -0.40 -6.80 -6.14
CA ALA A 172 -1.79 -7.22 -6.02
C ALA A 172 -2.55 -6.40 -4.96
N CYS A 173 -1.91 -6.13 -3.82
CA CYS A 173 -2.49 -5.33 -2.75
C CYS A 173 -2.65 -3.86 -3.17
N ALA A 174 -1.70 -3.30 -3.93
CA ALA A 174 -1.80 -1.95 -4.48
C ALA A 174 -2.96 -1.83 -5.50
N GLN A 175 -3.19 -2.84 -6.34
CA GLN A 175 -4.37 -2.89 -7.22
C GLN A 175 -5.67 -2.87 -6.43
N LEU A 176 -5.74 -3.66 -5.35
CA LEU A 176 -6.89 -3.70 -4.46
C LEU A 176 -7.12 -2.35 -3.76
N ALA A 177 -6.05 -1.66 -3.33
CA ALA A 177 -6.11 -0.33 -2.74
C ALA A 177 -6.72 0.71 -3.69
N VAL A 178 -6.34 0.70 -4.97
CA VAL A 178 -6.93 1.59 -5.98
C VAL A 178 -8.44 1.35 -6.10
N ARG A 179 -8.88 0.09 -6.19
CA ARG A 179 -10.32 -0.25 -6.27
C ARG A 179 -11.08 0.13 -5.00
N MET A 180 -10.48 -0.11 -3.84
CA MET A 180 -11.03 0.28 -2.54
C MET A 180 -11.31 1.78 -2.47
N LEU A 181 -10.36 2.60 -2.90
CA LEU A 181 -10.52 4.06 -2.88
C LEU A 181 -11.48 4.55 -3.97
N ASP A 182 -11.48 3.99 -5.19
CA ASP A 182 -12.50 4.34 -6.21
C ASP A 182 -13.91 3.99 -5.72
N ASN A 183 -14.09 2.86 -5.01
CA ASN A 183 -15.37 2.54 -4.35
C ASN A 183 -15.78 3.61 -3.35
N ALA A 184 -14.83 4.05 -2.52
CA ALA A 184 -15.10 5.09 -1.54
C ALA A 184 -15.51 6.42 -2.18
N LEU A 185 -14.86 6.81 -3.27
CA LEU A 185 -15.23 8.00 -4.05
C LEU A 185 -16.61 7.87 -4.69
N ARG A 186 -16.97 6.69 -5.19
CA ARG A 186 -18.30 6.43 -5.76
C ARG A 186 -19.41 6.53 -4.72
N ILE A 187 -19.17 6.01 -3.51
CA ILE A 187 -20.15 6.05 -2.40
C ILE A 187 -20.37 7.48 -1.93
N THR A 188 -19.31 8.28 -1.84
CA THR A 188 -19.41 9.70 -1.44
C THR A 188 -19.92 10.62 -2.54
N GLY A 189 -19.86 10.16 -3.80
CA GLY A 189 -20.07 11.01 -4.98
C GLY A 189 -18.97 12.04 -5.19
N ALA A 190 -17.83 11.93 -4.49
CA ALA A 190 -16.72 12.85 -4.61
C ALA A 190 -16.04 12.70 -5.97
N ALA A 191 -15.93 13.81 -6.71
CA ALA A 191 -15.27 13.87 -8.01
C ALA A 191 -13.78 14.24 -7.89
N VAL A 192 -13.05 13.67 -6.92
CA VAL A 192 -11.61 13.92 -6.77
C VAL A 192 -10.82 12.99 -7.70
N PRO A 193 -9.96 13.52 -8.60
CA PRO A 193 -9.24 12.70 -9.57
C PRO A 193 -7.93 12.11 -9.02
N HIS A 194 -7.68 12.24 -7.72
CA HIS A 194 -6.41 11.94 -7.07
C HIS A 194 -6.60 10.97 -5.91
N LEU A 195 -5.82 9.90 -5.91
CA LEU A 195 -5.69 8.96 -4.80
C LEU A 195 -4.32 9.14 -4.14
N ARG A 196 -4.20 8.77 -2.87
CA ARG A 196 -2.95 8.83 -2.10
C ARG A 196 -2.64 7.48 -1.48
N ILE A 197 -2.04 6.59 -2.28
CA ILE A 197 -1.61 5.26 -1.85
C ILE A 197 -0.14 5.33 -1.48
N GLY A 198 0.15 5.09 -0.21
CA GLY A 198 1.48 5.20 0.39
C GLY A 198 1.89 3.93 1.11
N ILE A 199 2.81 4.10 2.04
CA ILE A 199 3.44 3.01 2.80
C ILE A 199 3.51 3.37 4.28
N VAL A 200 3.59 2.34 5.12
CA VAL A 200 4.06 2.39 6.51
C VAL A 200 4.95 1.18 6.77
N GLY A 201 5.70 1.17 7.86
CA GLY A 201 6.49 0.02 8.30
C GLY A 201 7.69 -0.28 7.42
N MET A 202 8.25 0.70 6.70
CA MET A 202 9.43 0.48 5.85
C MET A 202 10.65 0.09 6.69
N ALA A 203 10.92 0.78 7.81
CA ALA A 203 12.04 0.44 8.66
C ALA A 203 11.88 -0.93 9.33
N ASP A 204 10.65 -1.32 9.70
CA ASP A 204 10.35 -2.67 10.17
C ASP A 204 10.66 -3.73 9.12
N ALA A 205 10.27 -3.50 7.86
CA ALA A 205 10.56 -4.42 6.76
C ALA A 205 12.07 -4.60 6.58
N LEU A 206 12.84 -3.50 6.61
CA LEU A 206 14.29 -3.55 6.51
C LEU A 206 14.92 -4.34 7.66
N LEU A 207 14.46 -4.13 8.90
CA LEU A 207 14.93 -4.88 10.05
C LEU A 207 14.63 -6.39 9.92
N LEU A 208 13.42 -6.76 9.52
CA LEU A 208 13.04 -8.17 9.30
C LEU A 208 13.82 -8.85 8.16
N LEU A 209 14.36 -8.06 7.23
CA LEU A 209 15.26 -8.52 6.16
C LEU A 209 16.74 -8.57 6.60
N GLY A 210 17.06 -8.10 7.80
CA GLY A 210 18.43 -7.93 8.27
C GLY A 210 19.21 -6.86 7.49
N LEU A 211 18.54 -5.76 7.10
CA LEU A 211 19.11 -4.64 6.36
C LEU A 211 19.13 -3.38 7.20
N ASP A 212 20.28 -2.69 7.21
CA ASP A 212 20.39 -1.39 7.86
C ASP A 212 19.62 -0.34 7.08
N TYR A 213 18.90 0.52 7.80
CA TYR A 213 18.13 1.63 7.24
C TYR A 213 19.00 2.57 6.36
N ASP A 214 20.23 2.87 6.79
CA ASP A 214 21.15 3.76 6.06
C ASP A 214 22.10 3.02 5.09
N SER A 215 21.80 1.78 4.75
CA SER A 215 22.59 1.04 3.75
C SER A 215 22.09 1.29 2.32
N ASP A 216 23.00 1.20 1.34
CA ASP A 216 22.61 1.20 -0.07
C ASP A 216 21.69 0.03 -0.43
N ARG A 217 21.88 -1.12 0.23
CA ARG A 217 21.02 -2.29 0.04
C ARG A 217 19.61 -2.03 0.57
N GLY A 218 19.49 -1.42 1.76
CA GLY A 218 18.21 -1.01 2.34
C GLY A 218 17.46 -0.03 1.43
N ARG A 219 18.12 1.04 0.98
CA ARG A 219 17.52 2.01 0.03
C ARG A 219 17.08 1.37 -1.28
N ARG A 220 17.86 0.44 -1.84
CA ARG A 220 17.48 -0.29 -3.06
C ARG A 220 16.25 -1.15 -2.84
N GLU A 221 16.15 -1.85 -1.71
CA GLU A 221 15.00 -2.70 -1.42
C GLU A 221 13.74 -1.88 -1.13
N SER A 222 13.85 -0.77 -0.41
CA SER A 222 12.76 0.20 -0.26
C SER A 222 12.30 0.73 -1.62
N GLY A 223 13.25 1.03 -2.52
CA GLY A 223 12.96 1.44 -3.90
C GLY A 223 12.22 0.37 -4.71
N ALA A 224 12.62 -0.90 -4.57
CA ALA A 224 11.96 -2.03 -5.22
C ALA A 224 10.52 -2.23 -4.71
N PHE A 225 10.30 -2.12 -3.40
CA PHE A 225 8.96 -2.18 -2.80
C PHE A 225 8.06 -1.09 -3.37
N VAL A 226 8.54 0.16 -3.39
CA VAL A 226 7.76 1.30 -3.88
C VAL A 226 7.54 1.19 -5.40
N ALA A 227 8.51 0.69 -6.17
CA ALA A 227 8.31 0.39 -7.59
C ALA A 227 7.17 -0.60 -7.82
N ALA A 228 7.13 -1.71 -7.06
CA ALA A 228 6.05 -2.70 -7.11
C ALA A 228 4.69 -2.08 -6.72
N LEU A 229 4.65 -1.24 -5.67
CA LEU A 229 3.44 -0.52 -5.29
C LEU A 229 2.93 0.37 -6.43
N CYS A 230 3.81 1.14 -7.07
CA CYS A 230 3.45 2.04 -8.15
C CYS A 230 2.96 1.30 -9.40
N GLU A 231 3.61 0.20 -9.75
CA GLU A 231 3.18 -0.65 -10.86
C GLU A 231 1.79 -1.26 -10.58
N GLY A 232 1.58 -1.78 -9.37
CA GLY A 232 0.28 -2.29 -8.94
C GLY A 232 -0.80 -1.21 -8.97
N CYS A 233 -0.51 0.00 -8.50
CA CYS A 233 -1.44 1.12 -8.60
C CYS A 233 -1.81 1.43 -10.06
N LEU A 234 -0.82 1.52 -10.96
CA LEU A 234 -1.06 1.79 -12.38
C LEU A 234 -1.91 0.69 -13.03
N ARG A 235 -1.61 -0.58 -12.77
CA ARG A 235 -2.40 -1.74 -13.24
C ARG A 235 -3.86 -1.63 -12.78
N GLY A 236 -4.08 -1.38 -11.49
CA GLY A 236 -5.43 -1.24 -10.93
C GLY A 236 -6.20 -0.06 -11.54
N ASN A 237 -5.49 1.04 -11.78
CA ASN A 237 -6.06 2.25 -12.39
C ASN A 237 -6.53 2.04 -13.83
N ILE A 238 -5.75 1.28 -14.63
CA ILE A 238 -6.09 0.92 -16.01
C ILE A 238 -7.27 -0.05 -16.04
N LEU A 239 -7.26 -1.07 -15.17
CA LEU A 239 -8.36 -2.03 -15.05
C LEU A 239 -9.69 -1.33 -14.71
N LEU A 240 -9.68 -0.40 -13.74
CA LEU A 240 -10.87 0.39 -13.43
C LEU A 240 -11.28 1.34 -14.56
N ALA A 241 -10.33 1.85 -15.34
CA ALA A 241 -10.65 2.67 -16.51
C ALA A 241 -11.42 1.85 -17.55
N HIS A 242 -10.99 0.61 -17.77
CA HIS A 242 -11.68 -0.35 -18.64
C HIS A 242 -13.07 -0.72 -18.11
N GLU A 243 -13.20 -1.00 -16.82
CA GLU A 243 -14.46 -1.47 -16.21
C GLU A 243 -15.49 -0.36 -15.95
N ARG A 244 -15.03 0.81 -15.48
CA ARG A 244 -15.89 1.90 -14.97
C ARG A 244 -15.78 3.18 -15.79
N GLY A 245 -14.97 3.17 -16.83
CA GLY A 245 -14.68 4.31 -17.69
C GLY A 245 -13.47 5.12 -17.22
N ALA A 246 -12.64 5.56 -18.18
CA ALA A 246 -11.53 6.46 -17.93
C ALA A 246 -11.99 7.87 -17.53
N SER A 247 -11.13 8.57 -16.78
CA SER A 247 -11.31 10.00 -16.54
C SER A 247 -11.09 10.81 -17.82
N ARG A 248 -11.56 12.06 -17.81
CA ARG A 248 -11.24 13.05 -18.86
C ARG A 248 -9.87 13.70 -18.69
N ALA A 249 -9.09 13.29 -17.69
CA ALA A 249 -7.79 13.89 -17.41
C ALA A 249 -6.79 13.56 -18.53
N ASP A 250 -5.87 14.50 -18.78
CA ASP A 250 -4.76 14.27 -19.70
C ASP A 250 -3.78 13.25 -19.11
N ILE A 251 -3.63 12.10 -19.76
CA ILE A 251 -2.77 11.01 -19.31
C ILE A 251 -1.31 11.15 -19.74
N ARG A 252 -0.96 12.15 -20.58
CA ARG A 252 0.40 12.27 -21.16
C ARG A 252 1.50 12.33 -20.11
N GLU A 253 1.30 13.12 -19.06
CA GLU A 253 2.31 13.20 -17.99
C GLU A 253 2.38 11.91 -17.19
N ALA A 254 1.26 11.22 -16.96
CA ALA A 254 1.25 9.92 -16.29
C ALA A 254 2.03 8.87 -17.10
N LEU A 255 1.82 8.82 -18.43
CA LEU A 255 2.56 7.93 -19.33
C LEU A 255 4.06 8.30 -19.41
N ALA A 256 4.39 9.59 -19.48
CA ALA A 256 5.77 10.04 -19.47
C ALA A 256 6.48 9.66 -18.16
N ARG A 257 5.78 9.80 -17.02
CA ARG A 257 6.29 9.38 -15.71
C ARG A 257 6.47 7.87 -15.61
N ALA A 258 5.49 7.10 -16.07
CA ALA A 258 5.54 5.65 -16.14
C ALA A 258 6.71 5.16 -17.04
N SER A 259 6.97 5.85 -18.14
CA SER A 259 8.11 5.59 -19.03
C SER A 259 9.45 5.87 -18.35
N ARG A 260 9.58 6.98 -17.60
CA ARG A 260 10.79 7.28 -16.81
C ARG A 260 11.05 6.25 -15.70
N ARG A 261 9.98 5.65 -15.17
CA ARG A 261 10.03 4.57 -14.18
C ARG A 261 10.32 3.18 -14.79
N ASN A 262 10.47 3.10 -16.12
CA ASN A 262 10.80 1.88 -16.85
C ASN A 262 9.83 0.72 -16.56
N PHE A 263 8.52 1.01 -16.46
CA PHE A 263 7.49 -0.01 -16.40
C PHE A 263 7.38 -0.79 -17.71
N ASP A 264 6.75 -1.97 -17.63
CA ASP A 264 6.51 -2.84 -18.77
C ASP A 264 5.85 -2.09 -19.95
N PRO A 265 6.43 -2.13 -21.16
CA PRO A 265 5.82 -1.54 -22.35
C PRO A 265 4.40 -2.04 -22.65
N GLU A 266 4.05 -3.26 -22.24
CA GLU A 266 2.65 -3.75 -22.35
C GLU A 266 1.71 -2.95 -21.46
N LEU A 267 2.12 -2.64 -20.23
CA LEU A 267 1.33 -1.84 -19.31
C LEU A 267 1.09 -0.42 -19.84
N LEU A 268 2.09 0.16 -20.50
CA LEU A 268 1.96 1.47 -21.15
C LEU A 268 0.98 1.42 -22.33
N ARG A 269 1.02 0.35 -23.15
CA ARG A 269 0.04 0.15 -24.23
C ARG A 269 -1.38 0.00 -23.69
N ASP A 270 -1.55 -0.75 -22.60
CA ASP A 270 -2.86 -0.91 -21.98
C ASP A 270 -3.41 0.42 -21.45
N ALA A 271 -2.53 1.27 -20.88
CA ALA A 271 -2.90 2.62 -20.46
C ALA A 271 -3.30 3.53 -21.63
N GLU A 272 -2.64 3.42 -22.78
CA GLU A 272 -3.02 4.13 -24.01
C GLU A 272 -4.36 3.64 -24.58
N CYS A 273 -4.60 2.32 -24.55
CA CYS A 273 -5.82 1.72 -25.08
C CYS A 273 -7.05 1.98 -24.21
N HIS A 274 -6.92 1.88 -22.89
CA HIS A 274 -8.05 1.96 -21.96
C HIS A 274 -8.16 3.29 -21.23
N GLY A 275 -7.12 4.12 -21.26
CA GLY A 275 -7.03 5.33 -20.46
C GLY A 275 -6.78 5.04 -18.97
N LEU A 276 -6.92 6.08 -18.14
CA LEU A 276 -6.69 6.02 -16.69
C LEU A 276 -7.93 6.50 -15.94
N ARG A 277 -8.30 5.78 -14.87
CA ARG A 277 -9.44 6.12 -14.01
C ARG A 277 -9.17 7.34 -13.11
N HIS A 278 -7.95 7.44 -12.58
CA HIS A 278 -7.46 8.53 -11.73
C HIS A 278 -6.18 9.14 -12.33
N ALA A 279 -5.96 10.43 -12.08
CA ALA A 279 -4.85 11.22 -12.63
C ALA A 279 -3.53 11.06 -11.83
N SER A 280 -3.63 10.83 -10.52
CA SER A 280 -2.49 10.50 -9.65
C SER A 280 -2.90 9.48 -8.60
N LEU A 281 -1.92 8.68 -8.15
CA LEU A 281 -2.18 7.50 -7.35
C LEU A 281 -1.35 7.42 -6.08
N THR A 282 -0.10 7.89 -6.12
CA THR A 282 0.91 7.51 -5.11
C THR A 282 1.46 8.69 -4.33
N ALA A 283 1.48 8.56 -3.00
CA ALA A 283 1.99 9.56 -2.08
C ALA A 283 2.47 8.91 -0.78
N VAL A 284 3.72 9.18 -0.36
CA VAL A 284 4.19 8.82 0.99
C VAL A 284 3.88 9.98 1.93
N THR A 285 2.97 9.75 2.86
CA THR A 285 2.56 10.71 3.89
C THR A 285 2.69 10.08 5.26
N SER A 286 2.90 10.91 6.29
CA SER A 286 2.82 10.48 7.68
C SER A 286 1.39 10.01 8.02
N GLN A 287 1.29 8.83 8.62
CA GLN A 287 0.06 8.12 9.00
C GLN A 287 0.22 7.50 10.42
N PRO A 288 0.57 8.31 11.44
CA PRO A 288 1.02 7.78 12.73
C PRO A 288 -0.04 6.97 13.47
N ARG A 289 -1.33 7.31 13.31
CA ARG A 289 -2.44 6.56 13.93
C ARG A 289 -2.63 5.19 13.28
N LEU A 290 -2.48 5.10 11.96
CA LEU A 290 -2.54 3.84 11.23
C LEU A 290 -1.30 2.98 11.49
N ALA A 291 -0.14 3.61 11.62
CA ALA A 291 1.11 2.94 11.97
C ALA A 291 1.04 2.31 13.37
N LEU A 292 0.53 3.08 14.36
CA LEU A 292 0.28 2.57 15.71
C LEU A 292 -0.75 1.45 15.74
N LEU A 293 -1.87 1.60 15.03
CA LEU A 293 -2.88 0.56 14.88
C LEU A 293 -2.29 -0.75 14.31
N ALA A 294 -1.40 -0.65 13.33
CA ALA A 294 -0.78 -1.80 12.69
C ALA A 294 0.38 -2.38 13.52
N ASN A 295 0.15 -2.59 14.82
CA ASN A 295 1.11 -3.12 15.79
C ASN A 295 2.35 -2.24 16.02
N ASP A 296 2.17 -0.92 15.97
CA ASP A 296 3.25 0.05 16.11
C ASP A 296 4.40 -0.18 15.12
N VAL A 297 4.07 -0.32 13.84
CA VAL A 297 5.07 -0.21 12.78
C VAL A 297 5.56 1.23 12.66
N ALA A 298 6.74 1.43 12.09
CA ALA A 298 7.29 2.75 11.81
C ALA A 298 6.36 3.57 10.90
N ASP A 299 6.23 4.85 11.20
CA ASP A 299 5.43 5.77 10.40
C ASP A 299 6.07 6.02 9.03
N ALA A 300 5.30 5.81 7.96
CA ALA A 300 5.74 6.03 6.59
C ALA A 300 7.10 5.37 6.27
N VAL A 301 8.13 6.20 6.03
CA VAL A 301 9.51 5.77 5.77
C VAL A 301 10.45 6.20 6.89
N ASP A 302 9.92 6.58 8.05
CA ASP A 302 10.73 6.96 9.20
C ASP A 302 11.51 5.76 9.74
N PRO A 303 12.68 6.01 10.35
CA PRO A 303 13.43 4.97 11.07
C PRO A 303 12.69 4.52 12.34
N LEU A 304 13.11 3.39 12.90
CA LEU A 304 12.58 2.85 14.15
C LEU A 304 12.91 3.79 15.31
N LEU A 305 11.92 4.07 16.18
CA LEU A 305 12.06 5.09 17.22
C LEU A 305 12.96 4.68 18.39
N GLY A 306 12.94 3.41 18.78
CA GLY A 306 13.57 2.97 20.02
C GLY A 306 12.75 1.90 20.70
N GLU A 307 13.36 1.25 21.69
CA GLU A 307 12.59 0.51 22.67
C GLU A 307 11.80 1.45 23.58
N ASN A 308 10.68 0.92 24.11
CA ASN A 308 9.85 1.56 25.13
C ASN A 308 9.50 3.02 24.80
N HIS A 309 9.18 3.29 23.54
CA HIS A 309 8.69 4.58 23.09
C HIS A 309 7.29 4.84 23.65
N ALA A 310 7.08 6.02 24.23
CA ALA A 310 5.81 6.40 24.83
C ALA A 310 4.86 6.98 23.77
N HIS A 311 3.75 6.28 23.55
CA HIS A 311 2.64 6.74 22.70
C HIS A 311 1.56 7.37 23.53
N VAL A 312 1.12 8.54 23.11
CA VAL A 312 0.05 9.28 23.76
C VAL A 312 -1.23 9.09 22.94
N ILE A 313 -2.18 8.35 23.48
CA ILE A 313 -3.42 7.97 22.81
C ILE A 313 -4.56 8.81 23.40
N ALA A 314 -5.09 9.74 22.62
CA ALA A 314 -6.24 10.55 22.99
C ALA A 314 -7.54 9.84 22.58
N ALA A 315 -8.45 9.66 23.53
CA ALA A 315 -9.78 9.10 23.37
C ALA A 315 -10.85 10.13 23.78
N ALA A 316 -12.13 9.79 23.62
CA ALA A 316 -13.24 10.69 23.98
C ALA A 316 -13.36 10.94 25.49
N ASP A 317 -12.92 10.00 26.32
CA ASP A 317 -13.02 9.99 27.78
C ASP A 317 -11.71 10.41 28.48
N GLY A 318 -10.63 10.65 27.73
CA GLY A 318 -9.36 11.08 28.28
C GLY A 318 -8.17 10.78 27.37
N GLN A 319 -6.99 10.74 27.96
CA GLN A 319 -5.75 10.40 27.25
C GLN A 319 -4.98 9.39 28.09
N CYS A 320 -4.49 8.33 27.45
CA CYS A 320 -3.59 7.36 28.06
C CYS A 320 -2.20 7.43 27.42
N THR A 321 -1.19 7.03 28.17
CA THR A 321 0.18 6.87 27.66
C THR A 321 0.57 5.42 27.77
N VAL A 322 0.96 4.82 26.65
CA VAL A 322 1.34 3.40 26.56
C VAL A 322 2.72 3.32 25.93
N CYS A 323 3.61 2.50 26.49
CA CYS A 323 4.93 2.28 25.92
C CYS A 323 4.90 1.07 24.97
N SER A 324 5.50 1.23 23.79
CA SER A 324 5.72 0.15 22.83
C SER A 324 7.16 0.17 22.31
N SER A 325 7.67 -0.99 21.92
CA SER A 325 8.96 -1.09 21.21
C SER A 325 8.78 -1.17 19.69
N GLY A 326 7.55 -1.23 19.19
CA GLY A 326 7.27 -1.40 17.77
C GLY A 326 7.26 -2.84 17.25
N TYR A 327 6.67 -3.03 16.07
CA TYR A 327 6.37 -4.35 15.49
C TYR A 327 7.63 -5.23 15.29
N ALA A 328 8.61 -4.76 14.51
CA ALA A 328 9.76 -5.58 14.16
C ALA A 328 10.65 -5.90 15.38
N LEU A 329 10.81 -4.96 16.33
CA LEU A 329 11.56 -5.19 17.56
C LEU A 329 10.86 -6.21 18.47
N ASN A 330 9.53 -6.15 18.58
CA ASN A 330 8.76 -7.15 19.31
C ASN A 330 8.92 -8.56 18.69
N ILE A 331 8.95 -8.66 17.36
CA ILE A 331 9.22 -9.94 16.67
C ILE A 331 10.65 -10.43 16.95
N LEU A 332 11.65 -9.55 16.81
CA LEU A 332 13.05 -9.90 17.05
C LEU A 332 13.27 -10.41 18.48
N ARG A 333 12.70 -9.71 19.47
CA ARG A 333 12.75 -10.11 20.88
C ARG A 333 12.07 -11.46 21.12
N ALA A 334 10.92 -11.70 20.50
CA ALA A 334 10.22 -12.99 20.57
C ALA A 334 11.03 -14.16 19.95
N GLN A 335 11.94 -13.85 19.01
CA GLN A 335 12.86 -14.80 18.41
C GLN A 335 14.18 -14.97 19.18
N GLY A 336 14.35 -14.25 20.31
CA GLY A 336 15.54 -14.31 21.15
C GLY A 336 16.71 -13.42 20.68
N GLY A 337 16.45 -12.48 19.75
CA GLY A 337 17.44 -11.47 19.36
C GLY A 337 17.61 -10.38 20.41
N ASP A 338 18.80 -9.77 20.45
CA ASP A 338 19.12 -8.63 21.32
C ASP A 338 18.75 -7.30 20.63
N PRO A 339 17.80 -6.51 21.18
CA PRO A 339 17.43 -5.21 20.64
C PRO A 339 18.55 -4.17 20.70
N ASP A 340 19.46 -4.24 21.67
CA ASP A 340 20.49 -3.21 21.89
C ASP A 340 21.55 -3.18 20.77
N ASP A 341 21.77 -4.32 20.11
CA ASP A 341 22.67 -4.47 18.96
C ASP A 341 21.95 -4.23 17.61
N THR A 342 20.69 -3.81 17.62
CA THR A 342 19.87 -3.71 16.41
C THR A 342 20.21 -2.45 15.59
N PRO A 343 20.72 -2.59 14.35
CA PRO A 343 20.97 -1.45 13.47
C PRO A 343 19.67 -0.77 13.02
N GLY A 344 19.74 0.52 12.65
CA GLY A 344 18.61 1.24 12.04
C GLY A 344 17.68 1.97 13.01
N MET A 345 18.01 1.98 14.31
CA MET A 345 17.33 2.81 15.30
C MET A 345 17.66 4.28 15.09
N LEU A 346 16.66 5.16 15.22
CA LEU A 346 16.77 6.60 15.04
C LEU A 346 17.93 7.21 15.85
N ALA A 347 18.13 6.74 17.08
CA ALA A 347 19.20 7.20 17.97
C ALA A 347 20.62 6.99 17.39
N ASN A 348 20.78 6.00 16.52
CA ASN A 348 22.07 5.57 15.96
C ASN A 348 22.26 6.03 14.50
N LEU A 349 21.32 6.80 13.94
CA LEU A 349 21.35 7.23 12.54
C LEU A 349 21.84 8.66 12.38
N PRO A 350 22.64 8.96 11.33
CA PRO A 350 22.91 10.33 10.95
C PRO A 350 21.63 10.98 10.39
N TRP A 351 21.45 12.28 10.62
CA TRP A 351 20.28 13.02 10.11
C TRP A 351 20.15 12.96 8.58
N THR A 352 21.25 12.70 7.87
CA THR A 352 21.29 12.53 6.40
C THR A 352 20.58 11.27 5.92
N ALA A 353 20.50 10.21 6.73
CA ALA A 353 19.96 8.91 6.34
C ALA A 353 18.51 9.00 5.84
N GLN A 354 17.68 9.77 6.55
CA GLN A 354 16.28 9.96 6.18
C GLN A 354 16.12 10.72 4.85
N ILE A 355 17.00 11.70 4.57
CA ILE A 355 17.02 12.42 3.28
C ILE A 355 17.43 11.47 2.15
N ALA A 356 18.47 10.66 2.36
CA ALA A 356 18.91 9.68 1.38
C ALA A 356 17.84 8.61 1.09
N MET A 357 17.12 8.14 2.12
CA MET A 357 15.97 7.24 1.95
C MET A 357 14.87 7.89 1.10
N ARG A 358 14.45 9.11 1.44
CA ARG A 358 13.41 9.82 0.67
C ARG A 358 13.85 10.10 -0.77
N ALA A 359 15.12 10.44 -0.99
CA ALA A 359 15.69 10.63 -2.33
C ALA A 359 15.60 9.36 -3.18
N ALA A 360 15.81 8.19 -2.59
CA ALA A 360 15.68 6.91 -3.29
C ALA A 360 14.23 6.59 -3.72
N LEU A 361 13.24 7.08 -2.97
CA LEU A 361 11.83 6.77 -3.19
C LEU A 361 11.10 7.82 -4.04
N GLN A 362 11.52 9.08 -3.98
CA GLN A 362 10.84 10.19 -4.66
C GLN A 362 10.57 9.97 -6.16
N PRO A 363 11.48 9.38 -6.98
CA PRO A 363 11.22 9.13 -8.40
C PRO A 363 9.99 8.24 -8.68
N TRP A 364 9.62 7.41 -7.71
CA TRP A 364 8.49 6.51 -7.80
C TRP A 364 7.17 7.14 -7.37
N MET A 365 7.20 8.25 -6.63
CA MET A 365 5.99 8.90 -6.10
C MET A 365 5.45 9.97 -7.04
N ASP A 366 4.12 10.10 -7.08
CA ASP A 366 3.46 11.15 -7.86
C ASP A 366 3.46 12.48 -7.10
N GLU A 367 3.38 12.42 -5.77
CA GLU A 367 3.51 13.58 -4.88
C GLU A 367 4.91 13.71 -4.25
N PRO A 368 5.38 14.93 -3.98
CA PRO A 368 6.58 15.15 -3.18
C PRO A 368 6.46 14.58 -1.76
N ILE A 369 7.52 13.94 -1.25
CA ILE A 369 7.58 13.39 0.11
C ILE A 369 7.98 14.51 1.08
N THR A 370 6.98 15.17 1.68
CA THR A 370 7.17 16.44 2.42
C THR A 370 6.84 16.39 3.90
N TYR A 371 6.36 15.26 4.41
CA TYR A 371 6.04 15.15 5.84
C TYR A 371 7.32 15.33 6.70
N PRO A 372 7.26 15.85 7.94
CA PRO A 372 8.46 16.21 8.69
C PRO A 372 9.39 15.02 8.97
N LEU A 373 10.71 15.25 8.91
CA LEU A 373 11.77 14.32 9.33
C LEU A 373 11.85 14.24 10.85
N LEU A 374 12.29 13.10 11.39
CA LEU A 374 12.51 12.93 12.82
C LEU A 374 13.86 13.53 13.24
N ALA A 375 13.85 14.26 14.36
CA ALA A 375 15.05 14.76 15.02
C ALA A 375 15.16 14.20 16.44
N THR A 376 16.33 13.65 16.78
CA THR A 376 16.67 13.18 18.14
C THR A 376 17.14 14.32 19.05
N ASN A 377 17.69 15.37 18.44
CA ASN A 377 18.13 16.60 19.07
C ASN A 377 17.79 17.80 18.19
N ASP A 378 17.82 19.01 18.76
CA ASP A 378 17.60 20.21 17.96
C ASP A 378 18.80 20.43 17.01
N LEU A 379 18.55 20.39 15.71
CA LEU A 379 19.58 20.59 14.70
C LEU A 379 19.99 22.07 14.68
N GLY A 380 21.29 22.33 14.80
CA GLY A 380 21.81 23.70 14.70
C GLY A 380 21.64 24.28 13.29
N ASP A 381 21.71 25.61 13.16
CA ASP A 381 21.52 26.33 11.89
C ASP A 381 22.40 25.81 10.74
N SER A 382 23.65 25.46 11.06
CA SER A 382 24.58 24.87 10.09
C SER A 382 24.08 23.53 9.55
N GLN A 383 23.61 22.63 10.43
CA GLN A 383 23.06 21.33 10.01
C GLN A 383 21.78 21.49 9.20
N ARG A 384 20.91 22.44 9.58
CA ARG A 384 19.70 22.77 8.82
C ARG A 384 20.04 23.31 7.43
N LEU A 385 21.08 24.13 7.31
CA LEU A 385 21.56 24.62 6.02
C LEU A 385 22.11 23.48 5.15
N GLU A 386 22.92 22.59 5.70
CA GLU A 386 23.44 21.43 4.97
C GLU A 386 22.32 20.46 4.56
N ALA A 387 21.30 20.27 5.41
CA ALA A 387 20.12 19.48 5.08
C ALA A 387 19.34 20.05 3.88
N ARG A 388 19.17 21.38 3.82
CA ARG A 388 18.56 22.07 2.67
C ARG A 388 19.35 21.84 1.39
N LYS A 389 20.68 22.00 1.45
CA LYS A 389 21.56 21.78 0.29
C LYS A 389 21.50 20.33 -0.20
N LEU A 390 21.54 19.37 0.72
CA LEU A 390 21.45 17.95 0.39
C LEU A 390 20.11 17.58 -0.23
N ALA A 391 19.00 18.05 0.35
CA ALA A 391 17.66 17.84 -0.21
C ALA A 391 17.54 18.44 -1.63
N ALA A 392 18.01 19.67 -1.82
CA ALA A 392 18.01 20.33 -3.13
C ALA A 392 18.85 19.57 -4.17
N ALA A 393 20.00 19.00 -3.78
CA ALA A 393 20.85 18.20 -4.67
C ALA A 393 20.14 16.93 -5.17
N HIS A 394 19.17 16.42 -4.42
CA HIS A 394 18.33 15.28 -4.81
C HIS A 394 16.98 15.69 -5.42
N GLY A 395 16.72 16.99 -5.61
CA GLY A 395 15.43 17.49 -6.12
C GLY A 395 14.27 17.33 -5.14
N LEU A 396 14.56 17.21 -3.83
CA LEU A 396 13.56 17.14 -2.78
C LEU A 396 13.15 18.55 -2.30
N CYS A 397 11.97 18.64 -1.68
CA CYS A 397 11.53 19.84 -0.99
C CYS A 397 12.40 20.15 0.23
N GLU A 398 12.32 21.40 0.71
CA GLU A 398 13.00 21.82 1.95
C GLU A 398 12.58 20.93 3.13
N PRO A 399 13.53 20.34 3.87
CA PRO A 399 13.21 19.49 5.00
C PRO A 399 12.61 20.27 6.17
N VAL A 400 11.46 19.79 6.65
CA VAL A 400 10.87 20.19 7.93
C VAL A 400 11.18 19.10 8.96
N TRP A 401 11.37 19.48 10.22
CA TRP A 401 11.74 18.56 11.30
C TRP A 401 10.68 18.53 12.40
N ARG A 402 10.45 17.34 12.96
CA ARG A 402 9.62 17.11 14.16
C ARG A 402 10.43 16.36 15.22
N ALA A 403 10.13 16.62 16.48
CA ALA A 403 10.75 15.87 17.57
C ALA A 403 10.26 14.42 17.55
N ALA A 404 11.19 13.47 17.68
CA ALA A 404 10.82 12.13 18.13
C ALA A 404 10.40 12.24 19.60
N ALA A 405 9.19 11.80 19.96
CA ALA A 405 8.77 11.83 21.36
C ALA A 405 9.80 11.08 22.22
N ARG A 406 10.14 11.61 23.40
CA ARG A 406 11.24 11.03 24.19
C ARG A 406 10.81 9.67 24.75
N SER A 407 11.65 8.64 24.55
CA SER A 407 11.58 7.43 25.38
C SER A 407 11.67 7.86 26.85
N GLN A 408 10.70 7.44 27.67
CA GLN A 408 10.89 7.52 29.11
C GLN A 408 11.97 6.49 29.46
N ARG A 409 13.20 6.96 29.71
CA ARG A 409 14.19 6.10 30.36
C ARG A 409 13.59 5.71 31.71
N ALA A 410 13.36 4.41 31.89
CA ALA A 410 12.96 3.81 33.16
C ALA A 410 14.04 4.02 34.23
#